data_AF-A0A1M3LJB2-F1
#
_entry.id   AF-A0A1M3LJB2-F1
#
_cell.length_a   1.000
_cell.length_b   1.000
_cell.length_c   1.000
_cell.angle_alpha   90.00
_cell.angle_beta   90.00
_cell.angle_gamma   90.00
#
_symmetry.space_group_name_H-M   'P 1'
#
loop_
_entity.id
_entity.type
_entity.pdbx_description
1 polymer ?
#
loop_
_entity_poly.entity_id
_entity_poly.type
_entity_poly.pdbx_seq_one_letter_code
_entity_poly.pdbx_strand_id
1 'polypeptide(L)'
;MRHRDRPPPRAQHLIDADTLTATNLREKYPETYSSWKNMKTRAKKEGYPVEREFTEFRSFLRHMGPRPPGDFSIDREDRETYGPMTCIWKDRSGQANNRRTTIFLTCDGVRQPLALWARQTGQKQGTLRARLDRGWPHRAVIYGKEKPAAEGFGRNPYRWLPWPTFWPGDRQKQEAWEHAYQRRQDREDGLYRIRFLIREVARTYSDDADFLSLHEGDVRPEVQKEIALRRDRLSRATEILDRAYPLLREWEAAAEAWTRTRQNRDTDGDEWEDDIDAALE
;
A
#
# COMPACT_ATOMS: atom_id res chain seq x y z
N MET A 1 9.72 19.47 -0.45
CA MET A 1 8.67 19.23 0.57
C MET A 1 8.01 17.89 0.28
N ARG A 2 8.36 16.84 1.04
CA ARG A 2 7.82 15.48 0.87
C ARG A 2 6.60 15.35 1.78
N HIS A 3 5.43 15.11 1.21
CA HIS A 3 4.26 14.67 1.97
C HIS A 3 4.56 13.27 2.53
N ARG A 4 4.98 13.21 3.80
CA ARG A 4 5.08 11.98 4.57
C ARG A 4 3.69 11.35 4.70
N ASP A 5 3.68 10.03 4.76
CA ASP A 5 2.60 9.15 5.20
C ASP A 5 1.86 9.70 6.43
N ARG A 6 0.86 10.54 6.19
CA ARG A 6 -0.15 10.86 7.21
C ARG A 6 -1.19 9.74 7.09
N PRO A 7 -1.47 8.96 8.15
CA PRO A 7 -2.63 8.08 8.13
C PRO A 7 -3.84 8.92 7.70
N PRO A 8 -4.75 8.38 6.86
CA PRO A 8 -5.90 9.15 6.39
C PRO A 8 -6.53 9.82 7.61
N PRO A 9 -6.79 11.15 7.57
CA PRO A 9 -7.27 11.86 8.74
C PRO A 9 -8.46 11.10 9.31
N ARG A 10 -8.33 10.64 10.57
CA ARG A 10 -9.41 9.96 11.28
C ARG A 10 -10.66 10.79 11.06
N ALA A 11 -11.68 10.20 10.44
CA ALA A 11 -12.79 10.96 9.91
C ALA A 11 -13.34 11.88 11.02
N GLN A 12 -13.50 13.17 10.73
CA GLN A 12 -13.69 14.20 11.77
C GLN A 12 -14.82 13.87 12.76
N HIS A 13 -15.89 13.22 12.28
CA HIS A 13 -17.01 12.77 13.09
C HIS A 13 -16.65 11.69 14.14
N LEU A 14 -15.61 10.89 13.92
CA LEU A 14 -15.09 9.92 14.90
C LEU A 14 -14.30 10.63 16.00
N ILE A 15 -13.50 11.63 15.64
CA ILE A 15 -12.80 12.49 16.62
C ILE A 15 -13.84 13.25 17.44
N ASP A 16 -14.85 13.80 16.80
CA ASP A 16 -15.92 14.53 17.45
C ASP A 16 -16.74 13.62 18.38
N ALA A 17 -17.04 12.38 17.95
CA ALA A 17 -17.72 11.40 18.80
C ALA A 17 -16.92 11.04 20.06
N ASP A 18 -15.59 11.11 20.01
CA ASP A 18 -14.72 10.82 21.17
C ASP A 18 -14.56 12.05 22.08
N THR A 19 -14.49 13.25 21.50
CA THR A 19 -14.04 14.48 22.18
C THR A 19 -15.17 15.41 22.62
N LEU A 20 -16.29 15.43 21.91
CA LEU A 20 -17.38 16.38 22.16
C LEU A 20 -18.44 15.82 23.11
N THR A 21 -19.01 16.69 23.94
CA THR A 21 -20.18 16.36 24.78
C THR A 21 -21.42 16.09 23.90
N ALA A 22 -22.42 15.41 24.45
CA ALA A 22 -23.65 15.09 23.72
C ALA A 22 -24.36 16.35 23.17
N THR A 23 -24.31 17.46 23.89
CA THR A 23 -24.86 18.76 23.47
C THR A 23 -24.09 19.31 22.27
N ASN A 24 -22.77 19.37 22.33
CA ASN A 24 -21.92 19.90 21.26
C ASN A 24 -21.97 19.01 19.99
N LEU A 25 -22.14 17.70 20.17
CA LEU A 25 -22.34 16.77 19.05
C LEU A 25 -23.64 17.05 18.29
N ARG A 26 -24.73 17.32 19.01
CA ARG A 26 -26.03 17.67 18.39
C ARG A 26 -25.95 18.98 17.63
N GLU A 27 -25.28 19.98 18.21
CA GLU A 27 -25.12 21.30 17.58
C GLU A 27 -24.26 21.24 16.32
N LYS A 28 -23.21 20.41 16.33
CA LYS A 28 -22.33 20.21 15.17
C LYS A 28 -22.98 19.37 14.06
N TYR A 29 -23.87 18.44 14.41
CA TYR A 29 -24.52 17.52 13.46
C TYR A 29 -26.06 17.54 13.57
N PRO A 30 -26.72 18.68 13.34
CA PRO A 30 -28.15 18.85 13.58
C PRO A 30 -29.02 17.95 12.68
N GLU A 31 -28.64 17.81 11.40
CA GLU A 31 -29.36 17.00 10.41
C GLU A 31 -29.25 15.49 10.70
N THR A 32 -28.07 15.04 11.10
CA THR A 32 -27.82 13.66 11.52
C THR A 32 -28.59 13.34 12.79
N TYR A 33 -28.61 14.28 13.76
CA TYR A 33 -29.36 14.12 15.00
C TYR A 33 -30.87 14.07 14.78
N SER A 34 -31.40 14.97 13.94
CA SER A 34 -32.82 14.97 13.55
C SER A 34 -33.22 13.63 12.94
N SER A 35 -32.37 13.08 12.06
CA SER A 35 -32.60 11.80 11.41
C SER A 35 -32.56 10.61 12.39
N TRP A 36 -31.62 10.60 13.34
CA TRP A 36 -31.54 9.61 14.42
C TRP A 36 -32.76 9.67 15.34
N LYS A 37 -33.18 10.88 15.75
CA LYS A 37 -34.38 11.08 16.57
C LYS A 37 -35.62 10.57 15.85
N ASN A 38 -35.79 10.90 14.56
CA ASN A 38 -36.90 10.43 13.75
C ASN A 38 -36.88 8.91 13.56
N MET A 39 -35.71 8.29 13.46
CA MET A 39 -35.56 6.83 13.46
C MET A 39 -36.08 6.22 14.77
N LYS A 40 -35.69 6.72 15.94
CA LYS A 40 -36.18 6.20 17.23
C LYS A 40 -37.70 6.33 17.38
N THR A 41 -38.26 7.45 16.92
CA THR A 41 -39.71 7.65 16.90
C THR A 41 -40.42 6.62 16.01
N ARG A 42 -39.89 6.37 14.80
CA ARG A 42 -40.43 5.36 13.87
C ARG A 42 -40.31 3.95 14.45
N ALA A 43 -39.16 3.60 15.00
CA ALA A 43 -38.94 2.30 15.64
C ALA A 43 -39.94 2.04 16.77
N LYS A 44 -40.19 3.03 17.64
CA LYS A 44 -41.17 2.94 18.73
C LYS A 44 -42.62 2.84 18.22
N LYS A 45 -42.96 3.57 17.15
CA LYS A 45 -44.32 3.59 16.59
C LYS A 45 -44.65 2.31 15.82
N GLU A 46 -43.69 1.81 15.05
CA GLU A 46 -43.88 0.69 14.11
C GLU A 46 -43.39 -0.66 14.68
N GLY A 47 -42.80 -0.66 15.87
CA GLY A 47 -42.43 -1.89 16.61
C GLY A 47 -41.11 -2.52 16.15
N TYR A 48 -40.20 -1.76 15.55
CA TYR A 48 -38.94 -2.31 15.05
C TYR A 48 -37.85 -2.40 16.12
N PRO A 49 -37.12 -3.52 16.21
CA PRO A 49 -35.98 -3.65 17.12
C PRO A 49 -34.89 -2.62 16.77
N VAL A 50 -34.33 -1.98 17.79
CA VAL A 50 -33.18 -1.09 17.64
C VAL A 50 -32.00 -1.72 18.37
N GLU A 51 -30.91 -1.93 17.64
CA GLU A 51 -29.67 -2.47 18.20
C GLU A 51 -29.01 -1.47 19.17
N ARG A 52 -28.21 -1.99 20.11
CA ARG A 52 -27.63 -1.20 21.20
C ARG A 52 -26.78 -0.04 20.66
N GLU A 53 -26.14 -0.26 19.53
CA GLU A 53 -25.25 0.64 18.81
C GLU A 53 -26.00 1.88 18.28
N PHE A 54 -27.33 1.84 18.17
CA PHE A 54 -28.18 2.93 17.70
C PHE A 54 -28.99 3.59 18.81
N THR A 55 -28.87 3.11 20.06
CA THR A 55 -29.61 3.65 21.22
C THR A 55 -29.16 5.05 21.59
N GLU A 56 -27.86 5.34 21.42
CA GLU A 56 -27.19 6.62 21.66
C GLU A 56 -26.76 7.30 20.37
N PHE A 57 -26.89 8.63 20.31
CA PHE A 57 -26.52 9.41 19.13
C PHE A 57 -25.03 9.31 18.79
N ARG A 58 -24.16 9.27 19.81
CA ARG A 58 -22.70 9.15 19.63
C ARG A 58 -22.35 7.84 18.92
N SER A 59 -22.90 6.73 19.40
CA SER A 59 -22.69 5.41 18.80
C SER A 59 -23.27 5.36 17.39
N PHE A 60 -24.48 5.89 17.20
CA PHE A 60 -25.08 6.05 15.88
C PHE A 60 -24.18 6.83 14.90
N LEU A 61 -23.63 7.97 15.32
CA LEU A 61 -22.75 8.79 14.49
C LEU A 61 -21.44 8.07 14.13
N ARG A 62 -20.90 7.24 15.02
CA ARG A 62 -19.72 6.41 14.72
C ARG A 62 -20.00 5.37 13.64
N HIS A 63 -21.17 4.74 13.66
CA HIS A 63 -21.52 3.68 12.72
C HIS A 63 -22.06 4.21 11.38
N MET A 64 -22.91 5.23 11.41
CA MET A 64 -23.56 5.77 10.22
C MET A 64 -22.81 6.93 9.56
N GLY A 65 -21.94 7.60 10.32
CA GLY A 65 -21.34 8.86 9.89
C GLY A 65 -22.34 10.01 9.79
N PRO A 66 -21.87 11.22 9.44
CA PRO A 66 -22.74 12.38 9.25
C PRO A 66 -23.66 12.16 8.06
N ARG A 67 -24.91 12.65 8.18
CA ARG A 67 -25.85 12.65 7.06
C ARG A 67 -25.24 13.43 5.88
N PRO A 68 -25.19 12.84 4.67
CA PRO A 68 -24.74 13.55 3.49
C PRO A 68 -25.62 14.77 3.18
N PRO A 69 -25.06 15.85 2.62
CA PRO A 69 -25.85 17.02 2.21
C PRO A 69 -26.87 16.62 1.13
N GLY A 70 -28.08 17.17 1.22
CA GLY A 70 -29.22 16.84 0.34
C GLY A 70 -30.37 16.12 1.05
N ASP A 71 -31.31 15.56 0.29
CA ASP A 71 -32.51 14.91 0.82
C ASP A 71 -32.28 13.43 1.18
N PHE A 72 -31.21 13.20 1.95
CA PHE A 72 -30.87 11.87 2.47
C PHE A 72 -31.66 11.56 3.74
N SER A 73 -32.32 10.41 3.77
CA SER A 73 -32.98 9.90 4.97
C SER A 73 -32.41 8.54 5.36
N ILE A 74 -32.51 8.17 6.63
CA ILE A 74 -32.14 6.83 7.07
C ILE A 74 -33.22 5.83 6.66
N ASP A 75 -32.80 4.83 5.90
CA ASP A 75 -33.60 3.71 5.42
C ASP A 75 -33.00 2.39 5.90
N ARG A 76 -33.83 1.34 5.97
CA ARG A 76 -33.43 -0.01 6.35
C ARG A 76 -33.27 -0.86 5.08
N GLU A 77 -32.15 -1.57 4.98
CA GLU A 77 -31.81 -2.41 3.84
C GLU A 77 -32.57 -3.74 3.89
N ASP A 78 -32.62 -4.39 5.06
CA ASP A 78 -33.32 -5.67 5.28
C ASP A 78 -34.78 -5.51 5.74
N ARG A 79 -35.20 -4.28 6.10
CA ARG A 79 -36.52 -3.91 6.64
C ARG A 79 -36.86 -4.47 8.02
N GLU A 80 -35.97 -5.20 8.68
CA GLU A 80 -36.28 -5.93 9.92
C GLU A 80 -35.84 -5.17 11.17
N THR A 81 -34.62 -4.62 11.20
CA THR A 81 -34.08 -3.95 12.41
C THR A 81 -33.46 -2.59 12.10
N TYR A 82 -33.22 -1.81 13.16
CA TYR A 82 -32.38 -0.62 13.10
C TYR A 82 -31.02 -0.92 13.74
N GLY A 83 -30.01 -1.13 12.91
CA GLY A 83 -28.64 -1.44 13.32
C GLY A 83 -27.57 -0.99 12.33
N PRO A 84 -26.28 -1.07 12.70
CA PRO A 84 -25.16 -0.64 11.86
C PRO A 84 -25.07 -1.38 10.53
N MET A 85 -25.54 -2.64 10.52
CA MET A 85 -25.52 -3.50 9.33
C MET A 85 -26.80 -3.43 8.52
N THR A 86 -27.87 -2.85 9.07
CA THR A 86 -29.20 -2.88 8.47
C THR A 86 -29.66 -1.49 8.02
N CYS A 87 -28.97 -0.41 8.40
CA CYS A 87 -29.33 0.95 8.07
C CYS A 87 -28.34 1.66 7.13
N ILE A 88 -28.86 2.47 6.21
CA ILE A 88 -28.08 3.29 5.27
C ILE A 88 -28.70 4.69 5.07
N TRP A 89 -27.88 5.68 4.70
CA TRP A 89 -28.37 6.96 4.19
C TRP A 89 -28.86 6.83 2.76
N LYS A 90 -30.02 7.40 2.46
CA LYS A 90 -30.68 7.22 1.17
C LYS A 90 -31.32 8.49 0.66
N ASP A 91 -30.94 8.88 -0.54
CA ASP A 91 -31.52 10.02 -1.23
C ASP A 91 -32.99 9.75 -1.63
N ARG A 92 -33.84 10.75 -1.46
CA ARG A 92 -35.25 10.74 -1.86
C ARG A 92 -35.42 10.80 -3.38
N SER A 93 -34.47 11.42 -4.09
CA SER A 93 -34.44 11.57 -5.56
C SER A 93 -33.62 10.52 -6.31
N GLY A 94 -33.03 9.54 -5.62
CA GLY A 94 -32.26 8.46 -6.24
C GLY A 94 -33.16 7.47 -6.97
N GLN A 95 -33.46 7.77 -8.24
CA GLN A 95 -34.19 6.95 -9.19
C GLN A 95 -33.93 5.45 -9.04
N ALA A 96 -35.00 4.70 -9.28
CA ALA A 96 -35.22 3.27 -9.12
C ALA A 96 -34.25 2.30 -9.84
N ASN A 97 -33.06 2.73 -10.28
CA ASN A 97 -32.08 1.89 -10.99
C ASN A 97 -30.78 1.60 -10.23
N ASN A 98 -30.47 2.28 -9.12
CA ASN A 98 -29.19 2.11 -8.42
C ASN A 98 -29.25 1.33 -7.09
N ARG A 99 -30.46 0.94 -6.67
CA ARG A 99 -30.72 0.33 -5.35
C ARG A 99 -30.40 -1.18 -5.28
N ARG A 100 -30.28 -1.89 -6.42
CA ARG A 100 -30.05 -3.35 -6.45
C ARG A 100 -28.61 -3.77 -6.72
N THR A 101 -27.74 -2.83 -7.08
CA THR A 101 -26.37 -3.09 -7.57
C THR A 101 -25.29 -2.33 -6.82
N THR A 102 -25.64 -1.49 -5.84
CA THR A 102 -24.66 -0.77 -5.03
C THR A 102 -24.03 -1.72 -4.02
N ILE A 103 -22.73 -1.96 -4.16
CA ILE A 103 -21.95 -2.87 -3.33
C ILE A 103 -21.35 -2.09 -2.17
N PHE A 104 -21.49 -2.59 -0.95
CA PHE A 104 -20.90 -1.99 0.24
C PHE A 104 -19.68 -2.78 0.70
N LEU A 105 -18.63 -2.06 1.10
CA LEU A 105 -17.44 -2.63 1.72
C LEU A 105 -17.25 -2.00 3.10
N THR A 106 -16.83 -2.84 4.05
CA THR A 106 -16.59 -2.45 5.45
C THR A 106 -15.11 -2.63 5.77
N CYS A 107 -14.42 -1.56 6.18
CA CYS A 107 -13.05 -1.63 6.66
C CYS A 107 -12.82 -0.65 7.82
N ASP A 108 -12.08 -1.09 8.84
CA ASP A 108 -11.71 -0.29 10.02
C ASP A 108 -12.92 0.39 10.70
N GLY A 109 -14.05 -0.31 10.75
CA GLY A 109 -15.30 0.17 11.34
C GLY A 109 -16.12 1.12 10.46
N VAL A 110 -15.67 1.41 9.23
CA VAL A 110 -16.36 2.28 8.27
C VAL A 110 -16.98 1.43 7.16
N ARG A 111 -18.31 1.52 6.97
CA ARG A 111 -19.04 0.89 5.86
C ARG A 111 -19.44 1.93 4.82
N GLN A 112 -18.97 1.77 3.59
CA GLN A 112 -19.26 2.71 2.50
C GLN A 112 -19.43 1.98 1.16
N PRO A 113 -20.15 2.57 0.19
CA PRO A 113 -20.21 2.06 -1.18
C PRO A 113 -18.82 1.86 -1.78
N LEU A 114 -18.64 0.77 -2.52
CA LEU A 114 -17.43 0.45 -3.27
C LEU A 114 -16.97 1.62 -4.14
N ALA A 115 -17.90 2.36 -4.74
CA ALA A 115 -17.61 3.55 -5.54
C ALA A 115 -16.92 4.67 -4.72
N LEU A 116 -17.31 4.84 -3.46
CA LEU A 116 -16.69 5.81 -2.55
C LEU A 116 -15.31 5.34 -2.10
N TRP A 117 -15.14 4.06 -1.77
CA TRP A 117 -13.83 3.48 -1.48
C TRP A 117 -12.87 3.57 -2.66
N ALA A 118 -13.35 3.32 -3.88
CA ALA A 118 -12.58 3.47 -5.11
C ALA A 118 -12.11 4.91 -5.29
N ARG A 119 -12.99 5.90 -5.08
CA ARG A 119 -12.65 7.32 -5.16
C ARG A 119 -11.65 7.74 -4.08
N GLN A 120 -11.82 7.26 -2.84
CA GLN A 120 -10.93 7.58 -1.72
C GLN A 120 -9.53 6.98 -1.87
N THR A 121 -9.44 5.76 -2.40
CA THR A 121 -8.16 5.06 -2.60
C THR A 121 -7.52 5.33 -3.96
N GLY A 122 -8.15 6.14 -4.81
CA GLY A 122 -7.67 6.45 -6.16
C GLY A 122 -7.70 5.26 -7.13
N GLN A 123 -8.51 4.25 -6.86
CA GLN A 123 -8.62 3.02 -7.65
C GLN A 123 -9.85 3.02 -8.55
N LYS A 124 -9.81 2.22 -9.63
CA LYS A 124 -10.97 2.05 -10.50
C LYS A 124 -12.01 1.18 -9.79
N GLN A 125 -13.29 1.55 -9.89
CA GLN A 125 -14.39 0.76 -9.29
C GLN A 125 -14.40 -0.69 -9.80
N GLY A 126 -14.14 -0.90 -11.09
CA GLY A 126 -14.02 -2.24 -11.67
C GLY A 126 -12.91 -3.09 -11.02
N THR A 127 -11.84 -2.47 -10.52
CA THR A 127 -10.77 -3.18 -9.81
C THR A 127 -11.22 -3.67 -8.44
N LEU A 128 -11.94 -2.84 -7.68
CA LEU A 128 -12.51 -3.27 -6.41
C LEU A 128 -13.58 -4.33 -6.63
N ARG A 129 -14.43 -4.17 -7.66
CA ARG A 129 -15.47 -5.13 -8.01
C ARG A 129 -14.87 -6.49 -8.34
N ALA A 130 -13.86 -6.53 -9.20
CA ALA A 130 -13.19 -7.76 -9.57
C ALA A 130 -12.43 -8.43 -8.41
N ARG A 131 -12.02 -7.69 -7.37
CA ARG A 131 -11.45 -8.28 -6.14
C ARG A 131 -12.54 -8.86 -5.25
N LEU A 132 -13.67 -8.18 -5.13
CA LEU A 132 -14.82 -8.67 -4.38
C LEU A 132 -15.43 -9.93 -5.02
N ASP A 133 -15.56 -9.94 -6.34
CA ASP A 133 -16.09 -11.10 -7.09
C ASP A 133 -15.16 -12.33 -6.97
N ARG A 134 -13.87 -12.11 -6.65
CA ARG A 134 -12.90 -13.16 -6.30
C ARG A 134 -12.93 -13.53 -4.80
N GLY A 135 -13.92 -13.08 -4.04
CA GLY A 135 -14.11 -13.43 -2.63
C GLY A 135 -13.12 -12.77 -1.66
N TRP A 136 -12.46 -11.68 -2.04
CA TRP A 136 -11.48 -11.05 -1.16
C TRP A 136 -12.15 -10.39 0.06
N PRO A 137 -11.50 -10.41 1.24
CA PRO A 137 -12.01 -9.70 2.40
C PRO A 137 -12.05 -8.18 2.13
N HIS A 138 -13.06 -7.48 2.64
CA HIS A 138 -13.33 -6.07 2.33
C HIS A 138 -12.10 -5.15 2.46
N ARG A 139 -11.29 -5.36 3.51
CA ARG A 139 -10.02 -4.64 3.70
C ARG A 139 -9.05 -4.83 2.53
N ALA A 140 -8.90 -6.06 2.04
CA ALA A 140 -8.04 -6.36 0.88
C ALA A 140 -8.68 -5.91 -0.45
N VAL A 141 -10.01 -5.84 -0.53
CA VAL A 141 -10.68 -5.20 -1.68
C VAL A 141 -10.32 -3.72 -1.76
N ILE A 142 -10.41 -3.02 -0.62
CA ILE A 142 -10.19 -1.58 -0.50
C ILE A 142 -8.71 -1.23 -0.66
N TYR A 143 -7.81 -1.90 0.05
CA TYR A 143 -6.38 -1.52 0.09
C TYR A 143 -5.48 -2.41 -0.79
N GLY A 144 -6.02 -3.45 -1.42
CA GLY A 144 -5.24 -4.49 -2.09
C GLY A 144 -4.74 -5.56 -1.11
N LYS A 145 -4.09 -6.64 -1.59
CA LYS A 145 -3.26 -7.46 -0.69
C LYS A 145 -2.29 -6.50 -0.02
N GLU A 146 -2.21 -6.49 1.31
CA GLU A 146 -1.02 -5.96 1.94
C GLU A 146 0.13 -6.62 1.22
N LYS A 147 0.96 -5.80 0.54
CA LYS A 147 2.28 -6.32 0.22
C LYS A 147 2.81 -6.70 1.60
N PRO A 148 3.15 -7.98 1.87
CA PRO A 148 4.05 -8.21 3.00
C PRO A 148 5.16 -7.19 2.82
N ALA A 149 5.46 -6.45 3.88
CA ALA A 149 6.61 -5.57 3.90
C ALA A 149 7.73 -6.37 3.25
N ALA A 150 8.20 -5.91 2.09
CA ALA A 150 9.04 -6.73 1.23
C ALA A 150 10.39 -6.89 1.94
N GLU A 151 10.46 -7.89 2.82
CA GLU A 151 11.71 -8.50 3.23
C GLU A 151 12.13 -9.36 2.02
N GLY A 152 13.02 -8.81 1.19
CA GLY A 152 13.61 -9.48 0.02
C GLY A 152 13.21 -8.92 -1.36
N PHE A 153 13.63 -9.63 -2.42
CA PHE A 153 13.54 -9.24 -3.85
C PHE A 153 12.12 -9.18 -4.45
N GLY A 154 11.08 -9.57 -3.71
CA GLY A 154 9.69 -9.67 -4.18
C GLY A 154 9.43 -10.84 -5.14
N ARG A 155 8.19 -10.95 -5.67
CA ARG A 155 7.73 -12.04 -6.57
C ARG A 155 8.49 -12.12 -7.91
N ASN A 156 9.21 -11.07 -8.29
CA ASN A 156 9.98 -11.01 -9.52
C ASN A 156 11.31 -10.29 -9.22
N PRO A 157 12.41 -11.05 -9.04
CA PRO A 157 13.71 -10.49 -8.70
C PRO A 157 14.31 -9.61 -9.82
N TYR A 158 13.75 -9.65 -11.03
CA TYR A 158 14.17 -8.86 -12.20
C TYR A 158 13.62 -7.43 -12.20
N ARG A 159 12.59 -7.12 -11.40
CA ARG A 159 12.03 -5.77 -11.24
C ARG A 159 12.55 -5.03 -10.00
N TRP A 160 13.39 -5.68 -9.20
CA TRP A 160 13.92 -5.09 -7.98
C TRP A 160 14.97 -4.01 -8.27
N LEU A 161 14.91 -2.91 -7.52
CA LEU A 161 15.78 -1.74 -7.63
C LEU A 161 16.70 -1.69 -6.41
N PRO A 162 18.03 -1.86 -6.57
CA PRO A 162 18.96 -1.78 -5.44
C PRO A 162 19.15 -0.34 -4.94
N TRP A 163 19.01 0.65 -5.82
CA TRP A 163 19.46 2.03 -5.56
C TRP A 163 18.92 2.65 -4.27
N PRO A 164 17.62 2.49 -3.92
CA PRO A 164 17.08 3.01 -2.66
C PRO A 164 17.73 2.42 -1.40
N THR A 165 18.25 1.18 -1.47
CA THR A 165 18.94 0.50 -0.37
C THR A 165 20.34 1.08 -0.13
N PHE A 166 21.06 1.40 -1.20
CA PHE A 166 22.44 1.91 -1.12
C PHE A 166 22.52 3.43 -0.96
N TRP A 167 21.52 4.16 -1.48
CA TRP A 167 21.48 5.62 -1.41
C TRP A 167 20.12 6.12 -0.92
N PRO A 168 19.75 5.86 0.35
CA PRO A 168 18.46 6.25 0.90
C PRO A 168 18.31 7.78 0.87
N GLY A 169 17.19 8.28 0.34
CA GLY A 169 16.87 9.71 0.30
C GLY A 169 17.52 10.51 -0.83
N ASP A 170 18.62 10.04 -1.41
CA ASP A 170 19.35 10.67 -2.52
C ASP A 170 18.79 10.27 -3.89
N ARG A 171 17.74 10.99 -4.30
CA ARG A 171 17.00 10.70 -5.54
C ARG A 171 17.84 10.92 -6.79
N GLN A 172 18.69 11.95 -6.80
CA GLN A 172 19.52 12.28 -7.95
C GLN A 172 20.54 11.16 -8.23
N LYS A 173 21.15 10.62 -7.17
CA LYS A 173 22.08 9.49 -7.30
C LYS A 173 21.36 8.21 -7.71
N GLN A 174 20.18 7.93 -7.15
CA GLN A 174 19.36 6.79 -7.58
C GLN A 174 19.01 6.85 -9.07
N GLU A 175 18.57 8.01 -9.56
CA GLU A 175 18.21 8.22 -10.97
C GLU A 175 19.45 8.11 -11.87
N ALA A 176 20.58 8.69 -11.48
CA ALA A 176 21.83 8.59 -12.24
C ALA A 176 22.29 7.13 -12.42
N TRP A 177 22.19 6.31 -11.38
CA TRP A 177 22.52 4.88 -11.43
C TRP A 177 21.55 4.07 -12.29
N GLU A 178 20.24 4.34 -12.20
CA GLU A 178 19.26 3.70 -13.08
C GLU A 178 19.49 4.09 -14.56
N HIS A 179 19.79 5.36 -14.84
CA HIS A 179 20.13 5.80 -16.20
C HIS A 179 21.44 5.22 -16.70
N ALA A 180 22.45 5.04 -15.85
CA ALA A 180 23.70 4.36 -16.21
C ALA A 180 23.44 2.88 -16.53
N TYR A 181 22.61 2.21 -15.74
CA TYR A 181 22.16 0.84 -16.01
C TYR A 181 21.40 0.71 -17.33
N GLN A 182 20.45 1.61 -17.60
CA GLN A 182 19.60 1.56 -18.81
C GLN A 182 20.35 1.92 -20.10
N ARG A 183 21.43 2.70 -20.04
CA ARG A 183 22.23 3.10 -21.22
C ARG A 183 23.16 2.01 -21.76
N ARG A 184 23.34 0.91 -21.01
CA ARG A 184 24.15 -0.22 -21.45
C ARG A 184 23.55 -0.88 -22.70
N GLN A 185 24.39 -1.07 -23.72
CA GLN A 185 24.05 -1.79 -24.95
C GLN A 185 24.44 -3.28 -24.89
N ASP A 186 25.34 -3.67 -23.98
CA ASP A 186 25.70 -5.06 -23.67
C ASP A 186 24.53 -5.73 -22.93
N ARG A 187 23.60 -6.27 -23.72
CA ARG A 187 22.69 -7.32 -23.26
C ARG A 187 23.39 -8.68 -23.15
N GLU A 188 24.72 -8.71 -23.18
CA GLU A 188 25.51 -9.89 -22.84
C GLU A 188 25.23 -10.22 -21.37
N ASP A 189 24.43 -11.27 -21.19
CA ASP A 189 24.11 -11.97 -19.96
C ASP A 189 23.36 -11.20 -18.89
N GLY A 190 22.22 -10.58 -19.24
CA GLY A 190 21.13 -10.34 -18.28
C GLY A 190 21.55 -9.70 -16.94
N LEU A 191 22.63 -8.91 -16.94
CA LEU A 191 23.32 -8.51 -15.71
C LEU A 191 22.37 -7.70 -14.85
N TYR A 192 21.88 -8.33 -13.80
CA TYR A 192 20.90 -7.76 -12.87
C TYR A 192 21.44 -6.47 -12.25
N ARG A 193 20.54 -5.54 -11.88
CA ARG A 193 20.90 -4.25 -11.30
C ARG A 193 21.89 -4.35 -10.11
N ILE A 194 21.83 -5.43 -9.35
CA ILE A 194 22.79 -5.70 -8.26
C ILE A 194 24.17 -6.14 -8.77
N ARG A 195 24.25 -6.95 -9.83
CA ARG A 195 25.53 -7.27 -10.49
C ARG A 195 26.12 -6.04 -11.17
N PHE A 196 25.26 -5.19 -11.76
CA PHE A 196 25.67 -3.89 -12.26
C PHE A 196 26.29 -3.03 -11.16
N LEU A 197 25.65 -2.94 -9.99
CA LEU A 197 26.19 -2.23 -8.84
C LEU A 197 27.59 -2.72 -8.49
N ILE A 198 27.72 -4.03 -8.25
CA ILE A 198 29.00 -4.64 -7.85
C ILE A 198 30.07 -4.39 -8.90
N ARG A 199 29.76 -4.59 -10.19
CA ARG A 199 30.70 -4.38 -11.30
C ARG A 199 31.14 -2.92 -11.41
N GLU A 200 30.22 -1.97 -11.38
CA GLU A 200 30.58 -0.55 -11.52
C GLU A 200 31.33 -0.04 -10.29
N VAL A 201 30.98 -0.49 -9.09
CA VAL A 201 31.74 -0.17 -7.88
C VAL A 201 33.15 -0.75 -8.02
N ALA A 202 33.31 -2.05 -8.28
CA ALA A 202 34.62 -2.67 -8.45
C ALA A 202 35.47 -1.98 -9.54
N ARG A 203 34.86 -1.60 -10.67
CA ARG A 203 35.53 -0.89 -11.77
C ARG A 203 35.94 0.54 -11.40
N THR A 204 35.12 1.24 -10.62
CA THR A 204 35.41 2.63 -10.23
C THR A 204 36.58 2.71 -9.26
N TYR A 205 36.76 1.67 -8.44
CA TYR A 205 37.76 1.64 -7.36
C TYR A 205 38.95 0.71 -7.64
N SER A 206 39.03 0.05 -8.80
CA SER A 206 40.21 -0.71 -9.20
C SER A 206 41.47 0.16 -9.21
N ASP A 207 41.35 1.35 -9.80
CA ASP A 207 42.45 2.30 -9.95
C ASP A 207 42.89 2.89 -8.59
N ASP A 208 41.96 2.97 -7.63
CA ASP A 208 42.25 3.43 -6.27
C ASP A 208 43.04 2.37 -5.48
N ALA A 209 42.71 1.08 -5.64
CA ALA A 209 43.47 -0.01 -5.03
C ALA A 209 44.88 -0.11 -5.61
N ASP A 210 45.02 -0.01 -6.94
CA ASP A 210 46.32 -0.04 -7.61
C ASP A 210 47.20 1.13 -7.18
N PHE A 211 46.64 2.34 -7.09
CA PHE A 211 47.37 3.52 -6.64
C PHE A 211 47.90 3.37 -5.20
N LEU A 212 47.08 2.84 -4.29
CA LEU A 212 47.46 2.65 -2.89
C LEU A 212 48.58 1.62 -2.75
N SER A 213 48.54 0.55 -3.55
CA SER A 213 49.61 -0.46 -3.57
C SER A 213 50.93 0.12 -4.09
N LEU A 214 50.90 1.03 -5.06
CA LEU A 214 52.10 1.63 -5.65
C LEU A 214 52.75 2.70 -4.77
N HIS A 215 51.98 3.35 -3.90
CA HIS A 215 52.44 4.47 -3.06
C HIS A 215 52.47 4.12 -1.56
N GLU A 216 52.54 2.83 -1.24
CA GLU A 216 52.65 2.36 0.14
C GLU A 216 53.98 2.85 0.76
N GLY A 217 53.90 3.68 1.80
CA GLY A 217 55.08 4.24 2.49
C GLY A 217 55.62 5.56 1.92
N ASP A 218 54.97 6.17 0.91
CA ASP A 218 55.41 7.45 0.36
C ASP A 218 55.20 8.60 1.35
N VAL A 219 56.26 9.28 1.79
CA VAL A 219 56.19 10.34 2.82
C VAL A 219 55.85 11.73 2.28
N ARG A 220 55.73 11.92 0.96
CA ARG A 220 55.46 13.22 0.35
C ARG A 220 54.09 13.77 0.75
N PRO A 221 53.98 15.02 1.26
CA PRO A 221 52.71 15.56 1.76
C PRO A 221 51.56 15.55 0.74
N GLU A 222 51.86 15.85 -0.52
CA GLU A 222 50.91 15.82 -1.62
C GLU A 222 50.40 14.41 -1.94
N VAL A 223 51.29 13.40 -1.86
CA VAL A 223 50.93 12.00 -2.08
C VAL A 223 50.18 11.44 -0.88
N GLN A 224 50.58 11.80 0.35
CA GLN A 224 49.88 11.43 1.58
C GLN A 224 48.44 11.94 1.62
N LYS A 225 48.20 13.16 1.11
CA LYS A 225 46.84 13.69 0.96
C LYS A 225 46.00 12.87 -0.04
N GLU A 226 46.61 12.45 -1.14
CA GLU A 226 45.95 11.61 -2.16
C GLU A 226 45.69 10.18 -1.65
N ILE A 227 46.65 9.59 -0.92
CA ILE A 227 46.50 8.30 -0.24
C ILE A 227 45.32 8.33 0.73
N ALA A 228 45.21 9.38 1.55
CA ALA A 228 44.10 9.54 2.50
C ALA A 228 42.74 9.61 1.78
N LEU A 229 42.66 10.38 0.68
CA LEU A 229 41.44 10.51 -0.11
C LEU A 229 41.02 9.17 -0.75
N ARG A 230 41.97 8.44 -1.35
CA ARG A 230 41.69 7.16 -2.00
C ARG A 230 41.39 6.04 -1.00
N ARG A 231 41.98 6.07 0.20
CA ARG A 231 41.58 5.17 1.30
C ARG A 231 40.14 5.37 1.74
N ASP A 232 39.69 6.62 1.92
CA ASP A 232 38.29 6.91 2.26
C ASP A 232 37.33 6.45 1.15
N ARG A 233 37.70 6.66 -0.11
CA ARG A 233 36.96 6.16 -1.27
C ARG A 233 36.85 4.63 -1.29
N LEU A 234 37.96 3.93 -1.08
CA LEU A 234 38.01 2.47 -1.05
C LEU A 234 37.24 1.89 0.14
N SER A 235 37.29 2.56 1.31
CA SER A 235 36.50 2.18 2.48
C SER A 235 34.99 2.23 2.17
N ARG A 236 34.52 3.34 1.58
CA ARG A 236 33.11 3.49 1.17
C ARG A 236 32.71 2.47 0.10
N ALA A 237 33.61 2.15 -0.82
CA ALA A 237 33.40 1.11 -1.82
C ALA A 237 33.20 -0.26 -1.16
N THR A 238 34.07 -0.59 -0.20
CA THR A 238 34.03 -1.85 0.55
C THR A 238 32.73 -1.99 1.31
N GLU A 239 32.28 -0.93 2.00
CA GLU A 239 30.98 -0.92 2.70
C GLU A 239 29.79 -1.18 1.74
N ILE A 240 29.85 -0.64 0.52
CA ILE A 240 28.81 -0.87 -0.49
C ILE A 240 28.85 -2.33 -0.95
N LEU A 241 30.04 -2.87 -1.22
CA LEU A 241 30.22 -4.26 -1.66
C LEU A 241 29.82 -5.27 -0.58
N ASP A 242 30.20 -5.05 0.68
CA ASP A 242 29.84 -5.89 1.82
C ASP A 242 28.33 -5.99 2.03
N ARG A 243 27.61 -4.90 1.73
CA ARG A 243 26.14 -4.90 1.74
C ARG A 243 25.54 -5.50 0.48
N ALA A 244 26.24 -5.44 -0.65
CA ALA A 244 25.75 -5.94 -1.95
C ALA A 244 25.93 -7.45 -2.12
N TYR A 245 27.02 -8.04 -1.64
CA TYR A 245 27.29 -9.48 -1.82
C TYR A 245 26.26 -10.41 -1.16
N PRO A 246 25.80 -10.17 0.09
CA PRO A 246 24.75 -10.98 0.69
C PRO A 246 23.44 -10.91 -0.11
N LEU A 247 23.08 -9.70 -0.55
CA LEU A 247 21.92 -9.46 -1.39
C LEU A 247 22.06 -10.15 -2.76
N LEU A 248 23.26 -10.19 -3.35
CA LEU A 248 23.50 -10.95 -4.58
C LEU A 248 23.22 -12.44 -4.38
N ARG A 249 23.65 -13.05 -3.27
CA ARG A 249 23.38 -14.47 -2.99
C ARG A 249 21.90 -14.78 -2.81
N GLU A 250 21.20 -13.93 -2.04
CA GLU A 250 19.75 -14.04 -1.88
C GLU A 250 19.02 -13.88 -3.23
N TRP A 251 19.51 -12.97 -4.08
CA TRP A 251 18.99 -12.76 -5.41
C TRP A 251 19.20 -13.99 -6.32
N GLU A 252 20.39 -14.60 -6.31
CA GLU A 252 20.71 -15.79 -7.10
C GLU A 252 19.80 -16.95 -6.72
N ALA A 253 19.60 -17.19 -5.43
CA ALA A 253 18.65 -18.20 -4.93
C ALA A 253 17.20 -17.91 -5.38
N ALA A 254 16.77 -16.64 -5.32
CA ALA A 254 15.43 -16.24 -5.75
C ALA A 254 15.23 -16.38 -7.28
N ALA A 255 16.26 -16.10 -8.07
CA ALA A 255 16.23 -16.21 -9.52
C ALA A 255 16.19 -17.67 -9.99
N GLU A 256 16.95 -18.56 -9.34
CA GLU A 256 16.89 -20.00 -9.59
C GLU A 256 15.51 -20.58 -9.27
N ALA A 257 14.95 -20.22 -8.10
CA ALA A 257 13.60 -20.62 -7.71
C ALA A 257 12.56 -20.14 -8.74
N TRP A 258 12.65 -18.87 -9.16
CA TRP A 258 11.74 -18.30 -10.16
C TRP A 258 11.84 -19.00 -11.52
N THR A 259 13.06 -19.32 -11.97
CA THR A 259 13.31 -20.01 -13.24
C THR A 259 12.76 -21.43 -13.21
N ARG A 260 12.93 -22.15 -12.08
CA ARG A 260 12.37 -23.49 -11.88
C ARG A 260 10.84 -23.51 -11.92
N THR A 261 10.19 -22.57 -11.24
CA THR A 261 8.72 -22.42 -11.29
C THR A 261 8.21 -22.08 -12.69
N ARG A 262 9.01 -21.35 -13.48
CA ARG A 262 8.68 -21.05 -14.87
C ARG A 262 8.86 -22.25 -15.80
N GLN A 263 9.95 -23.00 -15.66
CA GLN A 263 10.20 -24.20 -16.46
C GLN A 263 9.16 -25.30 -16.20
N ASN A 264 8.73 -25.48 -14.95
CA ASN A 264 7.64 -26.40 -14.61
C ASN A 264 6.29 -25.99 -15.24
N ARG A 265 6.08 -24.70 -15.51
CA ARG A 265 4.89 -24.19 -16.23
C ARG A 265 4.95 -24.40 -17.74
N ASP A 266 6.14 -24.54 -18.31
CA ASP A 266 6.32 -24.72 -19.75
C ASP A 266 6.35 -26.22 -20.15
N THR A 267 6.47 -27.15 -19.18
CA THR A 267 6.46 -28.61 -19.42
C THR A 267 5.09 -29.28 -19.33
N ASP A 268 4.13 -28.66 -18.64
CA ASP A 268 2.73 -29.09 -18.67
C ASP A 268 2.02 -28.29 -19.76
N GLY A 269 1.89 -28.90 -20.93
CA GLY A 269 1.33 -28.27 -22.12
C GLY A 269 -0.08 -27.73 -21.88
N ASP A 270 -0.26 -26.45 -22.16
CA ASP A 270 -1.50 -25.81 -22.63
C ASP A 270 -2.82 -26.29 -21.98
N GLU A 271 -2.91 -26.37 -20.65
CA GLU A 271 -4.20 -26.46 -19.95
C GLU A 271 -4.22 -25.61 -18.67
N TRP A 272 -4.75 -24.39 -18.83
CA TRP A 272 -5.44 -23.54 -17.84
C TRP A 272 -4.64 -22.85 -16.70
N GLU A 273 -4.84 -21.54 -16.64
CA GLU A 273 -4.21 -20.53 -15.78
C GLU A 273 -4.70 -20.56 -14.30
N ASP A 274 -5.18 -21.70 -13.80
CA ASP A 274 -5.96 -21.79 -12.55
C ASP A 274 -5.31 -22.56 -11.38
N ASP A 275 -4.21 -23.30 -11.55
CA ASP A 275 -3.64 -24.13 -10.47
C ASP A 275 -2.46 -23.49 -9.70
N ILE A 276 -2.67 -22.29 -9.13
CA ILE A 276 -1.82 -21.78 -8.02
C ILE A 276 -2.49 -22.01 -6.65
N ASP A 277 -3.78 -22.36 -6.63
CA ASP A 277 -4.53 -22.52 -5.37
C ASP A 277 -4.56 -23.97 -4.84
N ALA A 278 -3.96 -24.96 -5.53
CA ALA A 278 -4.04 -26.38 -5.14
C ALA A 278 -2.81 -26.95 -4.40
N ALA A 279 -1.74 -26.17 -4.20
CA ALA A 279 -0.52 -26.64 -3.50
C ALA A 279 -0.22 -25.86 -2.21
N LEU A 280 -1.26 -25.36 -1.54
CA LEU A 280 -1.19 -24.70 -0.23
C LEU A 280 -2.25 -25.27 0.73
N GLU A 281 -2.16 -26.56 1.02
CA GLU A 281 -2.28 -27.03 2.41
C GLU A 281 -0.87 -27.06 3.03
#